data_AF-A0A373W938-F1
#
_entry.id   AF-A0A373W938-F1
#
_cell.length_a   1.000
_cell.length_b   1.000
_cell.length_c   1.000
_cell.angle_alpha   90.00
_cell.angle_beta   90.00
_cell.angle_gamma   90.00
#
_symmetry.space_group_name_H-M   'P 1'
#
loop_
_entity.id
_entity.type
_entity.pdbx_description
1 polymer ?
#
loop_
_entity_poly.entity_id
_entity_poly.type
_entity_poly.pdbx_seq_one_letter_code
_entity_poly.pdbx_strand_id
1 'polypeptide(L)'
;MKNKKLYNYLPNLIISLFLAFIFLALSLLFAADNIFFEPTTYTNSMHKIKIEDTAFQEIQTYCEQQYAYTGVEADTLKKSINKTDVSNAIYSYVEDTFSYILGKKNELPEFKADFTLLEKNISDDYTKWAKKEGVEYTQELEDIKQKTIKNVEQAIESDLDVMLLSHINKPNGISTKLKDLLVLARKIRIALIATAVIFIGVMAAVNRKHIGGLLYWVGTSLFCSSMLILVPCAILKGTKYYDGLAIHNDTVYNALTRSMYGLTDSLIKLSTVTLVVAVLFMALFALIINLTKFKKKEKC
;
A
#
# COMPACT_ATOMS: atom_id res chain seq x y z
N MET A 1 -27.60 -28.94 36.77
CA MET A 1 -27.27 -27.98 35.69
C MET A 1 -28.17 -28.25 34.48
N LYS A 2 -29.24 -27.48 34.26
CA LYS A 2 -29.98 -27.55 32.98
C LYS A 2 -29.11 -26.91 31.90
N ASN A 3 -28.63 -27.70 30.93
CA ASN A 3 -27.94 -27.24 29.74
C ASN A 3 -28.76 -26.11 29.10
N LYS A 4 -28.27 -24.87 29.23
CA LYS A 4 -28.89 -23.71 28.57
C LYS A 4 -28.59 -23.87 27.08
N LYS A 5 -29.50 -24.52 26.36
CA LYS A 5 -29.44 -24.63 24.90
C LYS A 5 -29.45 -23.21 24.33
N LEU A 6 -28.49 -22.88 23.47
CA LEU A 6 -28.61 -21.76 22.55
C LEU A 6 -29.87 -22.03 21.71
N TYR A 7 -30.88 -21.19 21.88
CA TYR A 7 -32.12 -21.32 21.13
C TYR A 7 -31.82 -21.10 19.64
N ASN A 8 -32.45 -21.89 18.77
CA ASN A 8 -32.27 -21.79 17.33
C ASN A 8 -30.78 -21.89 16.90
N TYR A 9 -30.01 -22.78 17.54
CA TYR A 9 -28.56 -22.91 17.32
C TYR A 9 -28.17 -23.14 15.85
N LEU A 10 -28.80 -24.10 15.17
CA LEU A 10 -28.45 -24.47 13.80
C LEU A 10 -28.62 -23.32 12.79
N PRO A 11 -29.77 -22.62 12.72
CA PRO A 11 -29.88 -21.47 11.82
C PRO A 11 -28.94 -20.33 12.18
N ASN A 12 -28.71 -20.06 13.48
CA ASN A 12 -27.76 -19.04 13.90
C ASN A 12 -26.32 -19.39 13.52
N LEU A 13 -25.93 -20.65 13.64
CA LEU A 13 -24.61 -21.14 13.25
C LEU A 13 -24.39 -20.92 11.75
N ILE A 14 -25.34 -21.33 10.90
CA ILE A 14 -25.25 -21.16 9.44
C ILE A 14 -25.13 -19.68 9.07
N ILE A 15 -26.01 -18.83 9.62
CA ILE A 15 -25.95 -17.38 9.35
C ILE A 15 -24.63 -16.78 9.84
N SER A 16 -24.15 -17.18 11.02
CA SER A 16 -22.88 -16.68 11.57
C SER A 16 -21.67 -17.08 10.74
N LEU A 17 -21.69 -18.26 10.11
CA LEU A 17 -20.63 -18.71 9.21
C LEU A 17 -20.56 -17.81 7.97
N PHE A 18 -21.69 -17.59 7.29
CA PHE A 18 -21.71 -16.67 6.15
C PHE A 18 -21.35 -15.24 6.56
N LEU A 19 -21.84 -14.78 7.71
CA LEU A 19 -21.54 -13.45 8.22
C LEU A 19 -20.05 -13.26 8.50
N ALA A 20 -19.33 -14.32 8.94
CA ALA A 20 -17.88 -14.26 9.09
C ALA A 20 -17.15 -14.02 7.76
N PHE A 21 -17.56 -14.69 6.67
CA PHE A 21 -17.00 -14.43 5.34
C PHE A 21 -17.38 -13.05 4.80
N ILE A 22 -18.59 -12.57 5.06
CA ILE A 22 -19.01 -11.22 4.69
C ILE A 22 -18.16 -10.19 5.42
N PHE A 23 -17.94 -10.34 6.74
CA PHE A 23 -17.09 -9.43 7.51
C PHE A 23 -15.62 -9.49 7.09
N LEU A 24 -15.12 -10.67 6.72
CA LEU A 24 -13.78 -10.82 6.15
C LEU A 24 -13.66 -10.02 4.85
N ALA A 25 -14.59 -10.23 3.91
CA ALA A 25 -14.63 -9.51 2.64
C ALA A 25 -14.77 -7.99 2.85
N LEU A 26 -15.65 -7.54 3.75
CA LEU A 26 -15.81 -6.13 4.09
C LEU A 26 -14.52 -5.53 4.67
N SER A 27 -13.81 -6.26 5.53
CA SER A 27 -12.55 -5.80 6.12
C SER A 27 -11.47 -5.64 5.06
N LEU A 28 -11.35 -6.57 4.11
CA LEU A 28 -10.39 -6.50 3.00
C LEU A 28 -10.75 -5.40 2.00
N LEU A 29 -12.04 -5.21 1.69
CA LEU A 29 -12.50 -4.11 0.83
C LEU A 29 -12.29 -2.75 1.49
N PHE A 30 -12.44 -2.67 2.82
CA PHE A 30 -12.09 -1.47 3.58
C PHE A 30 -10.58 -1.22 3.54
N ALA A 31 -9.77 -2.26 3.75
CA ALA A 31 -8.31 -2.17 3.66
C ALA A 31 -7.84 -1.76 2.26
N ALA A 32 -8.50 -2.21 1.20
CA ALA A 32 -8.16 -1.79 -0.16
C ALA A 32 -8.24 -0.26 -0.33
N ASP A 33 -9.37 0.35 0.06
CA ASP A 33 -9.57 1.80 -0.08
C ASP A 33 -8.74 2.66 0.87
N ASN A 34 -8.42 2.16 2.08
CA ASN A 34 -7.88 2.99 3.15
C ASN A 34 -6.45 2.61 3.59
N ILE A 35 -5.92 1.49 3.09
CA ILE A 35 -4.61 0.96 3.49
C ILE A 35 -3.77 0.61 2.26
N PHE A 36 -4.26 -0.32 1.42
CA PHE A 36 -3.46 -0.91 0.33
C PHE A 36 -3.11 0.09 -0.76
N PHE A 37 -4.02 0.99 -1.08
CA PHE A 37 -3.78 1.99 -2.13
C PHE A 37 -3.66 3.40 -1.56
N GLU A 38 -3.56 3.55 -0.24
CA GLU A 38 -3.37 4.85 0.37
C GLU A 38 -1.89 5.28 0.23
N PRO A 39 -1.59 6.39 -0.48
CA PRO A 39 -0.22 6.82 -0.75
C PRO A 39 0.66 6.92 0.49
N THR A 40 0.09 7.43 1.58
CA THR A 40 0.80 7.65 2.84
C THR A 40 1.32 6.35 3.47
N THR A 41 0.73 5.20 3.16
CA THR A 41 1.26 3.90 3.63
C THR A 41 2.66 3.65 3.06
N TYR A 42 2.87 3.97 1.79
CA TYR A 42 4.13 3.75 1.07
C TYR A 42 5.14 4.83 1.42
N THR A 43 4.77 6.10 1.29
CA THR A 43 5.68 7.23 1.55
C THR A 43 6.17 7.25 3.00
N ASN A 44 5.31 6.97 3.99
CA ASN A 44 5.75 6.84 5.40
C ASN A 44 6.69 5.65 5.63
N SER A 45 6.52 4.56 4.88
CA SER A 45 7.39 3.38 4.98
C SER A 45 8.77 3.69 4.41
N MET A 46 8.80 4.39 3.28
CA MET A 46 10.02 4.85 2.59
C MET A 46 10.77 5.93 3.40
N HIS A 47 10.08 6.91 3.98
CA HIS A 47 10.70 7.92 4.84
C HIS A 47 11.40 7.32 6.07
N LYS A 48 10.89 6.22 6.63
CA LYS A 48 11.52 5.54 7.78
C LYS A 48 12.89 4.96 7.48
N ILE A 49 13.15 4.63 6.22
CA ILE A 49 14.42 4.07 5.76
C ILE A 49 15.26 5.10 4.99
N LYS A 50 14.77 6.34 4.84
CA LYS A 50 15.40 7.40 4.06
C LYS A 50 15.83 6.91 2.67
N ILE A 51 14.87 6.36 1.93
CA ILE A 51 15.16 5.77 0.61
C ILE A 51 15.84 6.79 -0.33
N GLU A 52 15.52 8.07 -0.17
CA GLU A 52 16.12 9.18 -0.90
C GLU A 52 17.63 9.29 -0.68
N ASP A 53 18.15 8.89 0.48
CA ASP A 53 19.59 8.88 0.77
C ASP A 53 20.29 7.80 -0.06
N THR A 54 19.68 6.61 -0.15
CA THR A 54 20.24 5.46 -0.86
C THR A 54 20.17 5.69 -2.37
N ALA A 55 19.01 6.09 -2.88
CA ALA A 55 18.82 6.42 -4.30
C ALA A 55 19.76 7.56 -4.74
N PHE A 56 19.94 8.59 -3.91
CA PHE A 56 20.89 9.66 -4.22
C PHE A 56 22.34 9.14 -4.28
N GLN A 57 22.75 8.26 -3.37
CA GLN A 57 24.10 7.67 -3.41
C GLN A 57 24.33 6.78 -4.64
N GLU A 58 23.34 5.99 -5.05
CA GLU A 58 23.40 5.18 -6.27
C GLU A 58 23.59 6.07 -7.50
N ILE A 59 22.83 7.16 -7.61
CA ILE A 59 22.98 8.15 -8.68
C ILE A 59 24.37 8.78 -8.67
N GLN A 60 24.88 9.18 -7.50
CA GLN A 60 26.22 9.76 -7.40
C GLN A 60 27.29 8.77 -7.87
N THR A 61 27.13 7.49 -7.54
CA THR A 61 28.03 6.41 -7.99
C THR A 61 27.93 6.18 -9.50
N TYR A 62 26.73 6.21 -10.06
CA TYR A 62 26.52 6.15 -11.51
C TYR A 62 27.21 7.33 -12.21
N CYS A 63 27.04 8.56 -11.71
CA CYS A 63 27.70 9.75 -12.25
C CYS A 63 29.24 9.66 -12.20
N GLU A 64 29.83 9.03 -11.17
CA GLU A 64 31.28 8.77 -11.11
C GLU A 64 31.75 7.86 -12.24
N GLN A 65 31.01 6.78 -12.48
CA GLN A 65 31.36 5.78 -13.49
C GLN A 65 31.21 6.34 -14.91
N GLN A 66 30.29 7.30 -15.08
CA GLN A 66 29.90 7.75 -16.41
C GLN A 66 30.90 8.69 -17.09
N TYR A 67 31.83 9.28 -16.33
CA TYR A 67 32.97 10.03 -16.88
C TYR A 67 33.73 9.23 -17.94
N ALA A 68 33.97 7.93 -17.70
CA ALA A 68 34.74 7.08 -18.61
C ALA A 68 34.04 6.84 -19.96
N TYR A 69 32.73 7.06 -20.04
CA TYR A 69 31.91 6.73 -21.20
C TYR A 69 31.44 7.97 -21.97
N THR A 70 31.21 9.09 -21.28
CA THR A 70 30.66 10.31 -21.89
C THR A 70 31.69 11.42 -22.06
N GLY A 71 32.82 11.35 -21.35
CA GLY A 71 33.83 12.42 -21.33
C GLY A 71 33.42 13.67 -20.55
N VAL A 72 32.19 13.70 -19.99
CA VAL A 72 31.69 14.78 -19.13
C VAL A 72 32.27 14.60 -17.72
N GLU A 73 32.86 15.64 -17.14
CA GLU A 73 33.47 15.56 -15.81
C GLU A 73 32.47 15.03 -14.75
N ALA A 74 32.89 14.02 -13.97
CA ALA A 74 32.05 13.42 -12.93
C ALA A 74 31.52 14.46 -11.94
N ASP A 75 32.35 15.44 -11.56
CA ASP A 75 31.95 16.54 -10.68
C ASP A 75 30.84 17.42 -11.26
N THR A 76 30.83 17.60 -12.58
CA THR A 76 29.77 18.35 -13.29
C THR A 76 28.45 17.58 -13.21
N LEU A 77 28.46 16.27 -13.45
CA LEU A 77 27.26 15.43 -13.34
C LEU A 77 26.73 15.38 -11.90
N LYS A 78 27.60 15.16 -10.92
CA LYS A 78 27.22 15.09 -9.50
C LYS A 78 26.58 16.37 -8.97
N LYS A 79 27.13 17.54 -9.34
CA LYS A 79 26.60 18.85 -8.93
C LYS A 79 25.29 19.22 -9.64
N SER A 80 24.97 18.51 -10.71
CA SER A 80 23.76 18.76 -11.50
C SER A 80 22.51 18.15 -10.89
N ILE A 81 22.66 17.17 -10.00
CA ILE A 81 21.55 16.46 -9.39
C ILE A 81 21.55 16.81 -7.92
N ASN A 82 20.45 17.42 -7.46
CA ASN A 82 20.29 17.71 -6.05
C ASN A 82 19.42 16.63 -5.38
N LYS A 83 19.67 16.42 -4.08
CA LYS A 83 18.95 15.40 -3.30
C LYS A 83 17.46 15.73 -3.12
N THR A 84 17.11 17.01 -3.13
CA THR A 84 15.73 17.47 -2.95
C THR A 84 14.86 17.06 -4.14
N ASP A 85 15.36 17.22 -5.36
CA ASP A 85 14.67 16.85 -6.60
C ASP A 85 14.54 15.34 -6.72
N VAL A 86 15.58 14.59 -6.34
CA VAL A 86 15.53 13.12 -6.20
C VAL A 86 14.42 12.70 -5.23
N SER A 87 14.39 13.29 -4.03
CA SER A 87 13.35 13.03 -3.05
C SER A 87 11.96 13.36 -3.61
N ASN A 88 11.79 14.56 -4.18
CA ASN A 88 10.52 15.00 -4.74
C ASN A 88 10.04 14.09 -5.87
N ALA A 89 10.93 13.67 -6.78
CA ALA A 89 10.59 12.77 -7.88
C ALA A 89 10.10 11.41 -7.37
N ILE A 90 10.84 10.79 -6.44
CA ILE A 90 10.47 9.50 -5.85
C ILE A 90 9.10 9.57 -5.16
N TYR A 91 8.94 10.50 -4.22
CA TYR A 91 7.74 10.57 -3.40
C TYR A 91 6.52 11.01 -4.20
N SER A 92 6.68 11.99 -5.11
CA SER A 92 5.57 12.43 -5.97
C SER A 92 5.13 11.34 -6.92
N TYR A 93 6.05 10.56 -7.50
CA TYR A 93 5.68 9.49 -8.40
C TYR A 93 4.91 8.36 -7.70
N VAL A 94 5.34 7.97 -6.50
CA VAL A 94 4.62 7.03 -5.65
C VAL A 94 3.24 7.58 -5.28
N GLU A 95 3.18 8.84 -4.83
CA GLU A 95 1.94 9.47 -4.42
C GLU A 95 0.92 9.56 -5.56
N ASP A 96 1.38 9.97 -6.73
CA ASP A 96 0.57 10.13 -7.93
C ASP A 96 0.03 8.79 -8.39
N THR A 97 0.85 7.75 -8.34
CA THR A 97 0.47 6.38 -8.72
C THR A 97 -0.65 5.84 -7.87
N PHE A 98 -0.49 5.88 -6.55
CA PHE A 98 -1.52 5.37 -5.65
C PHE A 98 -2.76 6.26 -5.62
N SER A 99 -2.60 7.58 -5.78
CA SER A 99 -3.72 8.51 -5.95
C SER A 99 -4.52 8.26 -7.23
N TYR A 100 -3.85 7.93 -8.34
CA TYR A 100 -4.50 7.53 -9.58
C TYR A 100 -5.29 6.24 -9.39
N ILE A 101 -4.69 5.21 -8.78
CA ILE A 101 -5.36 3.93 -8.51
C ILE A 101 -6.61 4.14 -7.65
N LEU A 102 -6.54 4.98 -6.60
CA LEU A 102 -7.70 5.33 -5.77
C LEU A 102 -8.80 6.12 -6.51
N GLY A 103 -8.49 6.66 -7.69
CA GLY A 103 -9.35 7.58 -8.44
C GLY A 103 -9.35 9.02 -7.92
N LYS A 104 -8.37 9.41 -7.08
CA LYS A 104 -8.15 10.80 -6.67
C LYS A 104 -7.52 11.61 -7.81
N LYS A 105 -6.71 10.97 -8.66
CA LYS A 105 -6.17 11.52 -9.91
C LYS A 105 -6.76 10.81 -11.13
N ASN A 106 -6.95 11.56 -12.22
CA ASN A 106 -7.52 11.05 -13.47
C ASN A 106 -6.47 10.75 -14.53
N GLU A 107 -5.39 11.52 -14.54
CA GLU A 107 -4.28 11.35 -15.48
C GLU A 107 -3.40 10.19 -15.06
N LEU A 108 -2.94 9.43 -16.05
CA LEU A 108 -1.99 8.36 -15.81
C LEU A 108 -0.69 8.98 -15.28
N PRO A 109 -0.16 8.51 -14.15
CA PRO A 109 1.09 9.03 -13.60
C PRO A 109 2.24 8.77 -14.55
N GLU A 110 2.99 9.83 -14.84
CA GLU A 110 4.27 9.76 -15.55
C GLU A 110 5.37 10.13 -14.57
N PHE A 111 6.51 9.46 -14.69
CA PHE A 111 7.69 9.84 -13.92
C PHE A 111 8.14 11.22 -14.41
N LYS A 112 8.37 12.15 -13.48
CA LYS A 112 8.82 13.51 -13.78
C LYS A 112 9.92 13.88 -12.81
N ALA A 113 11.13 14.04 -13.32
CA ALA A 113 12.25 14.66 -12.63
C ALA A 113 12.63 15.96 -13.35
N ASP A 114 13.10 16.95 -12.58
CA ASP A 114 13.65 18.18 -13.16
C ASP A 114 15.12 17.96 -13.52
N PHE A 115 15.39 17.83 -14.82
CA PHE A 115 16.75 17.69 -15.35
C PHE A 115 17.31 19.01 -15.89
N THR A 116 16.65 20.15 -15.70
CA THR A 116 17.07 21.44 -16.28
C THR A 116 18.51 21.80 -15.92
N LEU A 117 18.93 21.54 -14.67
CA LEU A 117 20.30 21.80 -14.23
C LEU A 117 21.31 20.84 -14.86
N LEU A 118 20.92 19.58 -15.05
CA LEU A 118 21.71 18.54 -15.72
C LEU A 118 21.91 18.86 -17.19
N GLU A 119 20.83 19.15 -17.92
CA GLU A 119 20.86 19.56 -19.32
C GLU A 119 21.79 20.76 -19.53
N LYS A 120 21.67 21.77 -18.66
CA LYS A 120 22.50 22.97 -18.71
C LYS A 120 23.97 22.66 -18.45
N ASN A 121 24.28 21.93 -17.39
CA ASN A 121 25.67 21.68 -16.99
C ASN A 121 26.39 20.78 -18.00
N ILE A 122 25.72 19.75 -18.55
CA ILE A 122 26.27 18.95 -19.65
C ILE A 122 26.51 19.85 -20.88
N SER A 123 25.55 20.70 -21.24
CA SER A 123 25.69 21.60 -22.38
C SER A 123 26.84 22.59 -22.23
N ASP A 124 27.01 23.15 -21.03
CA ASP A 124 28.12 24.05 -20.71
C ASP A 124 29.48 23.33 -20.80
N ASP A 125 29.54 22.05 -20.41
CA ASP A 125 30.77 21.25 -20.46
C ASP A 125 31.20 20.94 -21.90
N TYR A 126 30.27 20.48 -22.74
CA TYR A 126 30.53 20.29 -24.18
C TYR A 126 30.97 21.58 -24.87
N THR A 127 30.35 22.71 -24.53
CA THR A 127 30.72 24.02 -25.10
C THR A 127 32.11 24.47 -24.65
N LYS A 128 32.48 24.24 -23.39
CA LYS A 128 33.82 24.55 -22.86
C LYS A 128 34.89 23.66 -23.49
N TRP A 129 34.61 22.36 -23.62
CA TRP A 129 35.51 21.40 -24.26
C TRP A 129 35.77 21.76 -25.73
N ALA A 130 34.72 22.04 -26.51
CA ALA A 130 34.86 22.42 -27.93
C ALA A 130 35.72 23.67 -28.11
N LYS A 131 35.51 24.70 -27.26
CA LYS A 131 36.34 25.92 -27.25
C LYS A 131 37.79 25.65 -26.89
N LYS A 132 38.05 24.76 -25.93
CA LYS A 132 39.40 24.43 -25.45
C LYS A 132 40.21 23.66 -26.51
N GLU A 133 39.58 22.69 -27.17
CA GLU A 133 40.22 21.84 -28.17
C GLU A 133 40.21 22.46 -29.58
N GLY A 134 39.61 23.65 -29.75
CA GLY A 134 39.52 24.34 -31.04
C GLY A 134 38.63 23.62 -32.06
N VAL A 135 37.69 22.80 -31.57
CA VAL A 135 36.75 22.03 -32.38
C VAL A 135 35.57 22.93 -32.77
N GLU A 136 35.25 22.97 -34.06
CA GLU A 136 34.07 23.68 -34.54
C GLU A 136 32.79 22.99 -34.04
N TYR A 137 31.84 23.77 -33.53
CA TYR A 137 30.62 23.22 -32.95
C TYR A 137 29.65 22.81 -34.08
N THR A 138 29.75 21.55 -34.50
CA THR A 138 28.96 20.98 -35.60
C THR A 138 27.62 20.41 -35.11
N GLN A 139 26.73 20.11 -36.07
CA GLN A 139 25.49 19.39 -35.80
C GLN A 139 25.74 18.00 -35.19
N GLU A 140 26.83 17.32 -35.57
CA GLU A 140 27.21 16.02 -35.01
C GLU A 140 27.54 16.12 -33.51
N LEU A 141 28.22 17.18 -33.09
CA LEU A 141 28.53 17.41 -31.67
C LEU A 141 27.26 17.72 -30.88
N GLU A 142 26.33 18.49 -31.45
CA GLU A 142 25.01 18.72 -30.86
C GLU A 142 24.24 17.40 -30.68
N ASP A 143 24.23 16.53 -31.68
CA ASP A 143 23.55 15.24 -31.61
C ASP A 143 24.17 14.32 -30.53
N ILE A 144 25.50 14.31 -30.38
CA ILE A 144 26.20 13.57 -29.32
C ILE A 144 25.83 14.11 -27.94
N LYS A 145 25.78 15.43 -27.78
CA LYS A 145 25.38 16.10 -26.54
C LYS A 145 23.95 15.71 -26.15
N GLN A 146 23.00 15.83 -27.07
CA GLN A 146 21.59 15.49 -26.81
C GLN A 146 21.42 14.00 -26.47
N LYS A 147 22.14 13.11 -27.15
CA LYS A 147 22.15 11.68 -26.84
C LYS A 147 22.71 11.40 -25.45
N THR A 148 23.76 12.12 -25.05
CA THR A 148 24.38 11.99 -23.72
C THR A 148 23.41 12.42 -22.62
N ILE A 149 22.78 13.59 -22.78
CA ILE A 149 21.74 14.09 -21.87
C ILE A 149 20.65 13.03 -21.71
N LYS A 150 20.05 12.58 -22.82
CA LYS A 150 18.96 11.60 -22.80
C LYS A 150 19.34 10.28 -22.13
N ASN A 151 20.55 9.77 -22.39
CA ASN A 151 21.01 8.52 -21.78
C ASN A 151 21.20 8.65 -20.27
N VAL A 152 21.73 9.80 -19.81
CA VAL A 152 21.93 10.07 -18.39
C VAL A 152 20.58 10.23 -17.68
N GLU A 153 19.66 10.99 -18.27
CA GLU A 153 18.29 11.15 -17.77
C GLU A 153 17.59 9.80 -17.63
N GLN A 154 17.56 8.99 -18.69
CA GLN A 154 16.90 7.67 -18.67
C GLN A 154 17.49 6.73 -17.61
N ALA A 155 18.80 6.77 -17.40
CA ALA A 155 19.43 5.97 -16.35
C ALA A 155 18.99 6.44 -14.96
N ILE A 156 19.00 7.75 -14.72
CA ILE A 156 18.55 8.33 -13.45
C ILE A 156 17.06 8.04 -13.21
N GLU A 157 16.20 8.21 -14.22
CA GLU A 157 14.76 7.88 -14.11
C GLU A 157 14.54 6.41 -13.75
N SER A 158 15.32 5.50 -14.35
CA SER A 158 15.26 4.08 -14.05
C SER A 158 15.65 3.77 -12.60
N ASP A 159 16.65 4.45 -12.06
CA ASP A 159 17.10 4.26 -10.67
C ASP A 159 16.13 4.90 -9.67
N LEU A 160 15.46 5.99 -10.06
CA LEU A 160 14.48 6.69 -9.22
C LEU A 160 13.10 6.02 -9.20
N ASP A 161 12.80 5.08 -10.10
CA ASP A 161 11.61 4.25 -10.03
C ASP A 161 11.75 3.11 -8.99
N VAL A 162 11.95 3.51 -7.73
CA VAL A 162 12.29 2.63 -6.59
C VAL A 162 11.22 1.58 -6.27
N MET A 163 10.02 1.70 -6.83
CA MET A 163 8.92 0.75 -6.67
C MET A 163 8.53 0.06 -7.99
N LEU A 164 9.28 0.28 -9.07
CA LEU A 164 9.02 -0.25 -10.41
C LEU A 164 7.62 0.12 -10.94
N LEU A 165 7.14 1.31 -10.58
CA LEU A 165 5.80 1.78 -10.89
C LEU A 165 5.63 2.12 -12.39
N SER A 166 6.71 2.44 -13.09
CA SER A 166 6.71 2.62 -14.55
C SER A 166 6.24 1.38 -15.29
N HIS A 167 6.41 0.19 -14.70
CA HIS A 167 5.97 -1.07 -15.28
C HIS A 167 4.46 -1.26 -15.18
N ILE A 168 3.82 -0.67 -14.15
CA ILE A 168 2.38 -0.77 -13.92
C ILE A 168 1.60 0.42 -14.50
N ASN A 169 2.25 1.59 -14.60
CA ASN A 169 1.70 2.83 -15.15
C ASN A 169 1.86 2.92 -16.66
N LYS A 170 1.14 2.04 -17.36
CA LYS A 170 1.04 2.05 -18.82
C LYS A 170 -0.42 2.23 -19.22
N PRO A 171 -0.71 2.74 -20.44
CA PRO A 171 -2.07 2.69 -20.98
C PRO A 171 -2.60 1.25 -20.93
N ASN A 172 -3.76 1.04 -20.31
CA ASN A 172 -4.33 -0.30 -20.04
C ASN A 172 -3.44 -1.23 -19.18
N GLY A 173 -2.52 -0.64 -18.41
CA GLY A 173 -1.61 -1.31 -17.50
C GLY A 173 -2.29 -1.78 -16.21
N ILE A 174 -1.48 -2.28 -15.27
CA ILE A 174 -1.97 -2.81 -14.00
C ILE A 174 -2.62 -1.70 -13.16
N SER A 175 -2.09 -0.48 -13.15
CA SER A 175 -2.67 0.62 -12.36
C SER A 175 -4.08 1.00 -12.83
N THR A 176 -4.33 1.06 -14.13
CA THR A 176 -5.68 1.28 -14.70
C THR A 176 -6.63 0.13 -14.34
N LYS A 177 -6.18 -1.12 -14.47
CA LYS A 177 -7.00 -2.29 -14.09
C LYS A 177 -7.33 -2.29 -12.59
N LEU A 178 -6.39 -1.90 -11.73
CA LEU A 178 -6.61 -1.78 -10.29
C LEU A 178 -7.60 -0.66 -9.97
N LYS A 179 -7.52 0.49 -10.66
CA LYS A 179 -8.49 1.58 -10.57
C LYS A 179 -9.91 1.11 -10.88
N ASP A 180 -10.09 0.42 -12.02
CA ASP A 180 -11.39 -0.10 -12.44
C ASP A 180 -11.91 -1.17 -11.45
N LEU A 181 -11.02 -2.05 -10.98
CA LEU A 181 -11.34 -3.07 -9.98
C LEU A 181 -11.77 -2.43 -8.66
N LEU A 182 -11.12 -1.35 -8.22
CA LEU A 182 -11.53 -0.61 -7.01
C LEU A 182 -12.90 0.04 -7.16
N VAL A 183 -13.23 0.59 -8.34
CA VAL A 183 -14.58 1.12 -8.60
C VAL A 183 -15.63 0.03 -8.45
N LEU A 184 -15.36 -1.17 -8.97
CA LEU A 184 -16.24 -2.33 -8.79
C LEU A 184 -16.29 -2.78 -7.33
N ALA A 185 -15.14 -2.86 -6.66
CA ALA A 185 -14.99 -3.26 -5.27
C ALA A 185 -15.82 -2.38 -4.33
N ARG A 186 -15.87 -1.06 -4.58
CA ARG A 186 -16.73 -0.12 -3.83
C ARG A 186 -18.22 -0.42 -4.00
N LYS A 187 -18.68 -0.81 -5.20
CA LYS A 187 -20.07 -1.22 -5.44
C LYS A 187 -20.38 -2.54 -4.72
N ILE A 188 -19.47 -3.51 -4.80
CA ILE A 188 -19.58 -4.79 -4.09
C ILE A 188 -19.64 -4.57 -2.57
N ARG A 189 -18.85 -3.64 -2.03
CA ARG A 189 -18.86 -3.29 -0.60
C ARG A 189 -20.25 -2.87 -0.15
N ILE A 190 -20.94 -2.01 -0.90
CA ILE A 190 -22.30 -1.56 -0.57
C ILE A 190 -23.28 -2.75 -0.56
N ALA A 191 -23.20 -3.62 -1.57
CA ALA A 191 -24.02 -4.83 -1.63
C ALA A 191 -23.77 -5.75 -0.42
N LEU A 192 -22.50 -5.99 -0.06
CA LEU A 192 -22.12 -6.80 1.10
C LEU A 192 -22.59 -6.21 2.43
N ILE A 193 -22.54 -4.87 2.60
CA ILE A 193 -23.10 -4.21 3.78
C ILE A 193 -24.61 -4.47 3.87
N ALA A 194 -25.34 -4.30 2.76
CA ALA A 194 -26.77 -4.57 2.73
C ALA A 194 -27.08 -6.05 3.07
N THR A 195 -26.32 -6.99 2.51
CA THR A 195 -26.45 -8.43 2.82
C THR A 195 -26.15 -8.72 4.30
N ALA A 196 -25.12 -8.11 4.88
CA ALA A 196 -24.80 -8.26 6.31
C ALA A 196 -25.96 -7.78 7.19
N VAL A 197 -26.54 -6.62 6.87
CA VAL A 197 -27.69 -6.06 7.61
C VAL A 197 -28.90 -7.00 7.51
N ILE A 198 -29.18 -7.55 6.33
CA ILE A 198 -30.27 -8.54 6.15
C ILE A 198 -30.02 -9.78 7.02
N PHE A 199 -28.80 -10.33 7.03
CA PHE A 199 -28.47 -11.51 7.82
C PHE A 199 -28.56 -11.27 9.32
N ILE A 200 -28.10 -10.09 9.79
CA ILE A 200 -28.27 -9.67 11.17
C ILE A 200 -29.76 -9.50 11.51
N GLY A 201 -30.57 -8.95 10.61
CA GLY A 201 -32.02 -8.80 10.78
C GLY A 201 -32.76 -10.14 10.85
N VAL A 202 -32.44 -11.09 9.97
CA VAL A 202 -32.97 -12.46 10.00
C VAL A 202 -32.56 -13.14 11.31
N MET A 203 -31.30 -13.00 11.72
CA MET A 203 -30.81 -13.53 12.99
C MET A 203 -31.55 -12.89 14.19
N ALA A 204 -31.85 -11.60 14.14
CA ALA A 204 -32.64 -10.91 15.17
C ALA A 204 -34.07 -11.46 15.24
N ALA A 205 -34.72 -11.68 14.10
CA ALA A 205 -36.07 -12.24 14.02
C ALA A 205 -36.12 -13.68 14.58
N VAL A 206 -35.14 -14.52 14.23
CA VAL A 206 -34.99 -15.87 14.76
C VAL A 206 -34.77 -15.85 16.28
N ASN A 207 -34.03 -14.86 16.80
CA ASN A 207 -33.74 -14.72 18.23
C ASN A 207 -34.64 -13.72 18.97
N ARG A 208 -35.82 -13.36 18.43
CA ARG A 208 -36.70 -12.31 18.99
C ARG A 208 -37.02 -12.44 20.49
N LYS A 209 -37.07 -13.67 21.01
CA LYS A 209 -37.33 -13.96 22.43
C LYS A 209 -36.07 -13.92 23.31
N HIS A 210 -34.89 -13.97 22.70
CA HIS A 210 -33.58 -14.03 23.35
C HIS A 210 -32.56 -13.17 22.59
N ILE A 211 -32.84 -11.86 22.47
CA ILE A 211 -32.06 -10.92 21.66
C ILE A 211 -30.58 -10.88 22.05
N GLY A 212 -30.24 -11.17 23.31
CA GLY A 212 -28.84 -11.27 23.76
C GLY A 212 -28.02 -12.27 22.95
N GLY A 213 -28.64 -13.37 22.47
CA GLY A 213 -27.98 -14.35 21.61
C GLY A 213 -27.43 -13.75 20.30
N LEU A 214 -28.02 -12.66 19.81
CA LEU A 214 -27.54 -11.95 18.61
C LEU A 214 -26.12 -11.41 18.82
N LEU A 215 -25.85 -10.81 19.99
CA LEU A 215 -24.52 -10.26 20.30
C LEU A 215 -23.44 -11.34 20.29
N TYR A 216 -23.77 -12.53 20.81
CA TYR A 216 -22.86 -13.67 20.77
C TYR A 216 -22.54 -14.10 19.34
N TRP A 217 -23.57 -14.29 18.51
CA TRP A 217 -23.37 -14.81 17.15
C TRP A 217 -22.68 -13.79 16.23
N VAL A 218 -23.07 -12.52 16.29
CA VAL A 218 -22.39 -11.45 15.54
C VAL A 218 -20.95 -11.27 16.04
N GLY A 219 -20.74 -11.28 17.36
CA GLY A 219 -19.41 -11.22 17.97
C GLY A 219 -18.53 -12.40 17.55
N THR A 220 -19.08 -13.60 17.48
CA THR A 220 -18.36 -14.81 17.01
C THR A 220 -17.95 -14.67 15.54
N SER A 221 -18.84 -14.17 14.68
CA SER A 221 -18.52 -13.92 13.26
C SER A 221 -17.39 -12.90 13.09
N LEU A 222 -17.43 -11.78 13.83
CA LEU A 222 -16.38 -10.75 13.81
C LEU A 222 -15.05 -11.28 14.37
N PHE A 223 -15.11 -12.13 15.41
CA PHE A 223 -13.94 -12.77 15.97
C PHE A 223 -13.27 -13.69 14.94
N CYS A 224 -14.05 -14.54 14.27
CA CYS A 224 -13.52 -15.42 13.22
C CYS A 224 -12.93 -14.61 12.06
N SER A 225 -13.64 -13.59 11.56
CA SER A 225 -13.14 -12.78 10.43
C SER A 225 -11.86 -12.02 10.77
N SER A 226 -11.75 -11.48 11.99
CA SER A 226 -10.54 -10.76 12.44
C SER A 226 -9.35 -11.70 12.62
N MET A 227 -9.56 -12.90 13.18
CA MET A 227 -8.50 -13.91 13.33
C MET A 227 -7.95 -14.38 11.98
N LEU A 228 -8.81 -14.54 10.97
CA LEU A 228 -8.40 -14.94 9.62
C LEU A 228 -7.47 -13.93 8.94
N ILE A 229 -7.50 -12.66 9.35
CA ILE A 229 -6.55 -11.64 8.89
C ILE A 229 -5.33 -11.57 9.82
N LEU A 230 -5.58 -11.52 11.13
CA LEU A 230 -4.56 -11.28 12.14
C LEU A 230 -3.50 -12.38 12.16
N VAL A 231 -3.91 -13.65 12.16
CA VAL A 231 -2.99 -14.79 12.32
C VAL A 231 -2.01 -14.87 11.14
N PRO A 232 -2.44 -14.87 9.86
CA PRO A 232 -1.50 -14.85 8.75
C PRO A 232 -0.58 -13.62 8.76
N CYS A 233 -1.10 -12.44 9.07
CA CYS A 233 -0.27 -11.23 9.12
C CYS A 233 0.77 -11.28 10.24
N ALA A 234 0.41 -11.81 11.42
CA ALA A 234 1.32 -12.01 12.53
C ALA A 234 2.42 -13.03 12.18
N ILE A 235 2.08 -14.10 11.46
CA ILE A 235 3.06 -15.07 10.96
C ILE A 235 4.01 -14.40 9.98
N LEU A 236 3.50 -13.71 8.94
CA LEU A 236 4.33 -13.02 7.95
C LEU A 236 5.33 -12.04 8.59
N LYS A 237 4.87 -11.30 9.60
CA LYS A 237 5.72 -10.38 10.36
C LYS A 237 6.73 -11.12 11.24
N GLY A 238 6.28 -12.15 11.95
CA GLY A 238 7.11 -12.91 12.90
C GLY A 238 8.20 -13.74 12.24
N THR A 239 7.93 -14.30 11.05
CA THR A 239 8.90 -15.07 10.26
C THR A 239 9.82 -14.20 9.40
N LYS A 240 9.61 -12.88 9.41
CA LYS A 240 10.28 -11.94 8.51
C LYS A 240 10.19 -12.36 7.04
N TYR A 241 8.98 -12.78 6.63
CA TYR A 241 8.77 -13.42 5.33
C TYR A 241 9.28 -12.58 4.14
N TYR A 242 9.09 -11.26 4.18
CA TYR A 242 9.48 -10.38 3.08
C TYR A 242 11.00 -10.20 2.96
N ASP A 243 11.76 -10.48 4.01
CA ASP A 243 13.23 -10.37 3.97
C ASP A 243 13.82 -11.45 3.04
N GLY A 244 13.10 -12.54 2.80
CA GLY A 244 13.51 -13.64 1.90
C GLY A 244 13.26 -13.38 0.41
N LEU A 245 12.77 -12.20 0.02
CA LEU A 245 12.57 -11.87 -1.40
C LEU A 245 13.92 -11.65 -2.11
N ALA A 246 14.14 -12.34 -3.23
CA ALA A 246 15.35 -12.20 -4.03
C ALA A 246 15.22 -11.02 -5.02
N ILE A 247 15.56 -9.82 -4.57
CA ILE A 247 15.62 -8.59 -5.39
C ILE A 247 17.06 -8.09 -5.36
N HIS A 248 17.64 -7.87 -6.54
CA HIS A 248 19.08 -7.55 -6.67
C HIS A 248 19.42 -6.08 -6.42
N ASN A 249 18.48 -5.17 -6.69
CA ASN A 249 18.67 -3.74 -6.44
C ASN A 249 18.25 -3.45 -4.99
N ASP A 250 19.18 -2.91 -4.19
CA ASP A 250 19.00 -2.66 -2.76
C ASP A 250 17.93 -1.60 -2.49
N THR A 251 17.90 -0.52 -3.27
CA THR A 251 16.88 0.53 -3.18
C THR A 251 15.47 -0.05 -3.42
N VAL A 252 15.30 -0.83 -4.49
CA VAL A 252 14.03 -1.49 -4.82
C VAL A 252 13.65 -2.51 -3.75
N TYR A 253 14.59 -3.33 -3.31
CA TYR A 253 14.38 -4.31 -2.24
C TYR A 253 13.88 -3.63 -0.97
N ASN A 254 14.58 -2.59 -0.51
CA ASN A 254 14.26 -1.88 0.73
C ASN A 254 12.91 -1.16 0.62
N ALA A 255 12.63 -0.49 -0.50
CA ALA A 255 11.35 0.19 -0.72
C ALA A 255 10.16 -0.79 -0.70
N LEU A 256 10.27 -1.92 -1.40
CA LEU A 256 9.21 -2.92 -1.48
C LEU A 256 9.02 -3.67 -0.16
N THR A 257 10.07 -4.24 0.41
CA THR A 257 9.97 -5.01 1.67
C THR A 257 9.43 -4.14 2.80
N ARG A 258 9.91 -2.90 2.92
CA ARG A 258 9.45 -1.98 3.96
C ARG A 258 7.98 -1.59 3.77
N SER A 259 7.56 -1.36 2.55
CA SER A 259 6.15 -1.09 2.22
C SER A 259 5.26 -2.28 2.53
N MET A 260 5.69 -3.51 2.22
CA MET A 260 4.96 -4.73 2.54
C MET A 260 4.78 -4.90 4.06
N TYR A 261 5.83 -4.69 4.86
CA TYR A 261 5.68 -4.67 6.32
C TYR A 261 4.76 -3.54 6.82
N GLY A 262 4.81 -2.36 6.19
CA GLY A 262 3.89 -1.25 6.49
C GLY A 262 2.43 -1.62 6.27
N LEU A 263 2.14 -2.34 5.18
CA LEU A 263 0.81 -2.89 4.88
C LEU A 263 0.40 -3.95 5.90
N THR A 264 1.28 -4.91 6.21
CA THR A 264 1.03 -5.95 7.22
C THR A 264 0.75 -5.35 8.59
N ASP A 265 1.52 -4.35 9.02
CA ASP A 265 1.31 -3.65 10.28
C ASP A 265 -0.05 -2.96 10.34
N SER A 266 -0.46 -2.34 9.23
CA SER A 266 -1.75 -1.67 9.13
C SER A 266 -2.92 -2.66 9.17
N LEU A 267 -2.78 -3.83 8.52
CA LEU A 267 -3.74 -4.93 8.62
C LEU A 267 -3.82 -5.55 10.02
N ILE A 268 -2.68 -5.72 10.70
CA ILE A 268 -2.65 -6.16 12.10
C ILE A 268 -3.42 -5.17 12.98
N LYS A 269 -3.20 -3.87 12.81
CA LYS A 269 -3.96 -2.84 13.55
C LYS A 269 -5.46 -2.93 13.28
N LEU A 270 -5.87 -2.98 12.02
CA LEU A 270 -7.29 -3.09 11.63
C LEU A 270 -7.94 -4.35 12.23
N SER A 271 -7.31 -5.50 12.06
CA SER A 271 -7.83 -6.78 12.58
C SER A 271 -7.86 -6.82 14.11
N THR A 272 -6.88 -6.21 14.79
CA THR A 272 -6.86 -6.08 16.26
C THR A 272 -8.02 -5.21 16.75
N VAL A 273 -8.31 -4.08 16.11
CA VAL A 273 -9.46 -3.22 16.46
C VAL A 273 -10.77 -3.99 16.30
N THR A 274 -10.96 -4.68 15.17
CA THR A 274 -12.15 -5.50 14.91
C THR A 274 -12.29 -6.64 15.94
N LEU A 275 -11.17 -7.26 16.32
CA LEU A 275 -11.14 -8.30 17.35
C LEU A 275 -11.58 -7.77 18.71
N VAL A 276 -11.13 -6.58 19.11
CA VAL A 276 -11.56 -5.95 20.37
C VAL A 276 -13.08 -5.71 20.37
N VAL A 277 -13.63 -5.20 19.26
CA VAL A 277 -15.09 -5.03 19.11
C VAL A 277 -15.83 -6.37 19.23
N ALA A 278 -15.31 -7.43 18.62
CA ALA A 278 -15.86 -8.77 18.71
C ALA A 278 -15.90 -9.28 20.16
N VAL A 279 -14.80 -9.11 20.90
CA VAL A 279 -14.69 -9.49 22.32
C VAL A 279 -15.67 -8.70 23.19
N LEU A 280 -15.84 -7.38 22.93
CA LEU A 280 -16.81 -6.55 23.64
C LEU A 280 -18.25 -7.04 23.44
N PHE A 281 -18.64 -7.43 22.22
CA PHE A 281 -19.96 -8.01 21.96
C PHE A 281 -20.19 -9.30 22.75
N MET A 282 -19.18 -10.17 22.81
CA MET A 282 -19.25 -11.41 23.60
C MET A 282 -19.29 -11.14 25.11
N ALA A 283 -18.55 -10.14 25.61
CA ALA A 283 -18.56 -9.73 27.01
C ALA A 283 -19.93 -9.15 27.42
N LEU A 284 -20.52 -8.28 26.58
CA LEU A 284 -21.86 -7.74 26.79
C LEU A 284 -22.92 -8.85 26.84
N PHE A 285 -22.82 -9.85 25.96
CA PHE A 285 -23.67 -11.03 26.02
C PHE A 285 -23.56 -11.78 27.36
N ALA A 286 -22.34 -12.02 27.84
CA ALA A 286 -22.10 -12.68 29.12
C ALA A 286 -22.71 -11.89 30.30
N LEU A 287 -22.59 -10.56 30.28
CA LEU A 287 -23.19 -9.67 31.28
C LEU A 287 -24.72 -9.74 31.26
N ILE A 288 -25.35 -9.66 30.08
CA ILE A 288 -26.82 -9.77 29.94
C ILE A 288 -27.34 -11.11 30.48
N ILE A 289 -26.61 -12.20 30.23
CA ILE A 289 -26.96 -13.52 30.79
C ILE A 289 -26.86 -13.53 32.32
N ASN A 290 -25.83 -12.91 32.89
CA ASN A 290 -25.66 -12.89 34.34
C ASN A 290 -26.73 -12.01 35.01
N LEU A 291 -27.02 -10.83 34.47
CA LEU A 291 -28.08 -9.94 34.99
C LEU A 291 -29.46 -10.58 34.93
N THR A 292 -29.78 -11.32 33.86
CA THR A 292 -31.04 -12.06 33.76
C THR A 292 -31.13 -13.24 34.73
N LYS A 293 -29.99 -13.85 35.12
CA LYS A 293 -29.96 -14.86 36.20
C LYS A 293 -30.25 -14.23 37.56
N PHE A 294 -29.63 -13.08 37.88
CA PHE A 294 -29.85 -12.38 39.15
C PHE A 294 -31.31 -11.99 39.36
N LYS A 295 -31.94 -11.35 38.36
CA LYS A 295 -33.38 -11.00 38.42
C LYS A 295 -34.31 -12.20 38.58
N LYS A 296 -33.91 -13.39 38.12
CA LYS A 296 -34.71 -14.61 38.28
C LYS A 296 -34.55 -15.23 39.67
N LYS A 297 -33.40 -15.00 40.31
CA LYS A 297 -33.09 -15.49 41.66
C LYS A 297 -33.72 -14.63 42.76
N GLU A 298 -33.93 -13.33 42.50
CA GLU A 298 -34.67 -12.43 43.41
C GLU A 298 -36.20 -12.60 43.36
N LYS A 299 -36.73 -13.26 42.33
CA LYS A 299 -38.18 -13.50 42.16
C LYS A 299 -38.65 -14.88 42.66
N CYS A 300 -37.75 -15.70 43.20
CA CYS A 300 -38.06 -16.97 43.86
C CYS A 300 -37.78 -16.82 45.35
#